data_AF-A0A645F4R8-F1
#
_entry.id   AF-A0A645F4R8-F1
#
_cell.length_a   1.000
_cell.length_b   1.000
_cell.length_c   1.000
_cell.angle_alpha   90.00
_cell.angle_beta   90.00
_cell.angle_gamma   90.00
#
_symmetry.space_group_name_H-M   'P 1'
#
loop_
_entity.id
_entity.type
_entity.pdbx_description
1 polymer ?
#
loop_
_entity_poly.entity_id
_entity_poly.type
_entity_poly.pdbx_seq_one_letter_code
_entity_poly.pdbx_strand_id
1 'polypeptide(L)'
;MEAKILPSASLSKHYPIAFNLIPQIDVFLDNLYTKEEMKMVNETRKILEDYDMKITATTVRVPVYRSHSESVNVELEKDLDLAAIKDAISKFPGVQIQDDPQNQIYPMPIYTSDKNDVYVGRLRRDESADNSFNMWVVGDQIRKGAALNTLQIAETMIKNGWI
;
A
#
# COMPACT_ATOMS: atom_id res chain seq x y z
N MET A 1 8.48 -6.19 -28.96
CA MET A 1 8.67 -5.41 -27.72
C MET A 1 9.78 -6.07 -26.93
N GLU A 2 10.97 -5.47 -26.89
CA GLU A 2 12.08 -5.98 -26.07
C GLU A 2 12.05 -5.27 -24.71
N ALA A 3 11.97 -6.03 -23.62
CA ALA A 3 12.00 -5.48 -22.26
C ALA A 3 13.43 -5.48 -21.70
N LYS A 4 13.79 -4.44 -20.96
CA LYS A 4 15.18 -4.25 -20.47
C LYS A 4 15.29 -3.90 -18.99
N ILE A 5 14.17 -3.76 -18.27
CA ILE A 5 14.14 -3.20 -16.92
C ILE A 5 13.34 -4.07 -15.95
N LEU A 6 12.13 -4.49 -16.29
CA LEU A 6 11.26 -5.21 -15.35
C LEU A 6 11.53 -6.72 -15.40
N PRO A 7 11.53 -7.43 -14.25
CA PRO A 7 11.04 -6.99 -12.93
C PRO A 7 12.05 -6.19 -12.08
N SER A 8 13.34 -6.31 -12.39
CA SER A 8 14.41 -5.47 -11.84
C SER A 8 15.55 -5.38 -12.86
N ALA A 9 16.15 -4.19 -13.01
CA ALA A 9 17.19 -3.94 -14.01
C ALA A 9 18.47 -4.76 -13.75
N SER A 10 18.65 -5.25 -12.51
CA SER A 10 19.79 -6.08 -12.13
C SER A 10 19.63 -7.57 -12.47
N LEU A 11 18.45 -7.98 -12.94
CA LEU A 11 18.17 -9.39 -13.23
C LEU A 11 18.56 -9.77 -14.66
N SER A 12 18.80 -11.06 -14.86
CA SER A 12 19.21 -11.60 -16.17
C SER A 12 18.07 -11.68 -17.18
N LYS A 13 16.81 -11.67 -16.73
CA LYS A 13 15.63 -11.84 -17.59
C LYS A 13 14.63 -10.70 -17.35
N HIS A 14 14.09 -10.19 -18.45
CA HIS A 14 13.18 -9.07 -18.46
C HIS A 14 11.88 -9.38 -19.21
N TYR A 15 10.79 -8.76 -18.78
CA TYR A 15 9.44 -8.99 -19.32
C TYR A 15 8.73 -7.69 -19.71
N PRO A 16 7.94 -7.69 -20.80
CA PRO A 16 7.16 -6.52 -21.21
C PRO A 16 6.03 -6.25 -20.20
N ILE A 17 5.74 -4.97 -19.95
CA ILE A 17 4.68 -4.53 -19.03
C ILE A 17 3.40 -4.06 -19.74
N ALA A 18 3.51 -3.62 -21.00
CA ALA A 18 2.34 -3.20 -21.77
C ALA A 18 1.38 -4.38 -21.91
N PHE A 19 0.12 -4.18 -21.50
CA PHE A 19 -0.93 -5.20 -21.49
C PHE A 19 -0.57 -6.45 -20.66
N ASN A 20 0.30 -6.33 -19.65
CA ASN A 20 0.78 -7.45 -18.86
C ASN A 20 0.79 -7.13 -17.36
N LEU A 21 0.88 -8.16 -16.53
CA LEU A 21 1.08 -8.08 -15.09
C LEU A 21 2.32 -8.91 -14.75
N ILE A 22 3.26 -8.34 -13.98
CA ILE A 22 4.50 -9.05 -13.60
C ILE A 22 4.44 -9.29 -12.09
N PRO A 23 4.16 -10.51 -11.61
CA PRO A 23 4.09 -10.86 -10.20
C PRO A 23 5.50 -11.04 -9.59
N GLN A 24 6.35 -10.05 -9.82
CA GLN A 24 7.70 -10.00 -9.27
C GLN A 24 8.13 -8.54 -9.16
N ILE A 25 8.41 -8.10 -7.95
CA ILE A 25 9.10 -6.84 -7.66
C ILE A 25 10.33 -7.16 -6.84
N ASP A 26 11.51 -6.71 -7.29
CA ASP A 26 12.79 -7.08 -6.69
C ASP A 26 13.13 -8.58 -6.91
N VAL A 27 14.17 -9.09 -6.24
CA VAL A 27 14.65 -10.48 -6.36
C VAL A 27 13.84 -11.45 -5.48
N PHE A 28 13.79 -12.73 -5.85
CA PHE A 28 13.26 -13.78 -4.98
C PHE A 28 14.26 -14.13 -3.86
N LEU A 29 13.72 -14.53 -2.71
CA LEU A 29 14.44 -15.03 -1.55
C LEU A 29 14.25 -16.55 -1.40
N ASP A 30 14.97 -17.17 -0.46
CA ASP A 30 14.97 -18.62 -0.25
C ASP A 30 13.58 -19.19 0.12
N ASN A 31 12.72 -18.37 0.74
CA ASN A 31 11.35 -18.75 1.11
C ASN A 31 10.32 -18.52 -0.02
N LEU A 32 10.78 -18.25 -1.25
CA LEU A 32 9.97 -18.02 -2.45
C LEU A 32 9.15 -16.72 -2.48
N TYR A 33 9.24 -15.89 -1.43
CA TYR A 33 8.78 -14.51 -1.50
C TYR A 33 9.82 -13.66 -2.24
N THR A 34 9.34 -12.60 -2.87
CA THR A 34 10.20 -11.52 -3.33
C THR A 34 10.66 -10.65 -2.17
N LYS A 35 11.78 -9.95 -2.36
CA LYS A 35 12.30 -9.02 -1.38
C LYS A 35 11.31 -7.89 -1.09
N GLU A 36 10.52 -7.45 -2.08
CA GLU A 36 9.49 -6.43 -1.86
C GLU A 36 8.36 -6.92 -0.95
N GLU A 37 7.89 -8.16 -1.13
CA GLU A 37 6.88 -8.74 -0.25
C GLU A 37 7.41 -8.88 1.19
N MET A 38 8.65 -9.34 1.35
CA MET A 38 9.26 -9.42 2.68
C MET A 38 9.57 -8.04 3.28
N LYS A 39 9.80 -6.99 2.49
CA LYS A 39 9.85 -5.61 3.01
C LYS A 39 8.52 -5.21 3.61
N MET A 40 7.40 -5.43 2.91
CA MET A 40 6.07 -5.11 3.44
C MET A 40 5.81 -5.82 4.78
N VAL A 41 6.21 -7.08 4.92
CA VAL A 41 6.08 -7.85 6.18
C VAL A 41 6.97 -7.27 7.27
N ASN A 42 8.28 -7.12 7.01
CA ASN A 42 9.25 -6.77 8.04
C ASN A 42 9.16 -5.29 8.45
N GLU A 43 8.90 -4.39 7.52
CA GLU A 43 8.78 -2.95 7.79
C GLU A 43 7.50 -2.66 8.56
N THR A 44 6.36 -3.30 8.22
CA THR A 44 5.12 -3.15 8.98
C THR A 44 5.29 -3.57 10.44
N ARG A 45 5.88 -4.75 10.69
CA ARG A 45 6.19 -5.24 12.05
C ARG A 45 7.06 -4.25 12.83
N LYS A 46 8.07 -3.69 12.17
CA LYS A 46 8.99 -2.73 12.79
C LYS A 46 8.30 -1.39 13.08
N ILE A 47 7.48 -0.87 12.17
CA ILE A 47 6.79 0.41 12.30
C ILE A 47 5.73 0.36 13.40
N LEU A 48 5.01 -0.76 13.51
CA LEU A 48 3.96 -0.97 14.51
C LEU A 48 4.49 -1.55 15.83
N GLU A 49 5.79 -1.84 15.91
CA GLU A 49 6.44 -2.48 17.06
C GLU A 49 5.78 -3.81 17.49
N ASP A 50 5.18 -4.52 16.54
CA ASP A 50 4.54 -5.84 16.72
C ASP A 50 5.18 -6.85 15.77
N TYR A 51 6.11 -7.65 16.30
CA TYR A 51 6.85 -8.65 15.53
C TYR A 51 6.11 -9.98 15.37
N ASP A 52 5.03 -10.19 16.12
CA ASP A 52 4.18 -11.38 16.05
C ASP A 52 3.03 -11.22 15.06
N MET A 53 2.78 -9.98 14.58
CA MET A 53 1.78 -9.68 13.56
C MET A 53 1.89 -10.61 12.36
N LYS A 54 0.76 -11.24 12.01
CA LYS A 54 0.64 -12.15 10.87
C LYS A 54 0.38 -11.34 9.61
N ILE A 55 1.33 -11.39 8.68
CA ILE A 55 1.28 -10.61 7.44
C ILE A 55 1.78 -11.49 6.30
N THR A 56 1.09 -11.43 5.16
CA THR A 56 1.59 -11.92 3.88
C THR A 56 1.26 -10.88 2.82
N ALA A 57 2.04 -10.85 1.74
CA ALA A 57 1.83 -9.95 0.63
C ALA A 57 2.11 -10.67 -0.68
N THR A 58 1.47 -10.18 -1.75
CA THR A 58 1.86 -10.48 -3.13
C THR A 58 2.03 -9.17 -3.86
N THR A 59 3.20 -8.95 -4.44
CA THR A 59 3.49 -7.68 -5.13
C THR A 59 3.51 -7.88 -6.64
N VAL A 60 2.73 -7.06 -7.35
CA VAL A 60 2.55 -7.19 -8.80
C VAL A 60 2.80 -5.85 -9.46
N ARG A 61 3.71 -5.82 -10.44
CA ARG A 61 3.86 -4.67 -11.32
C ARG A 61 2.75 -4.67 -12.35
N VAL A 62 2.05 -3.55 -12.46
CA VAL A 62 0.96 -3.32 -13.40
C VAL A 62 1.29 -2.12 -14.31
N PRO A 63 0.64 -1.95 -15.47
CA PRO A 63 0.92 -0.85 -16.40
C PRO A 63 0.27 0.47 -15.94
N VAL A 64 0.53 0.84 -14.68
CA VAL A 64 0.15 2.11 -14.06
C VAL A 64 1.43 2.91 -13.86
N TYR A 65 1.46 4.12 -14.43
CA TYR A 65 2.66 4.96 -14.42
C TYR A 65 3.03 5.43 -13.02
N ARG A 66 2.02 5.83 -12.23
CA ARG A 66 2.19 6.45 -10.92
C ARG A 66 0.99 6.17 -10.03
N SER A 67 1.23 6.25 -8.73
CA SER A 67 0.36 5.86 -7.63
C SER A 67 0.24 4.34 -7.49
N HIS A 68 0.56 3.84 -6.29
CA HIS A 68 0.38 2.43 -5.96
C HIS A 68 -1.03 2.19 -5.44
N SER A 69 -1.49 0.95 -5.57
CA SER A 69 -2.82 0.57 -5.12
C SER A 69 -2.78 -0.82 -4.50
N GLU A 70 -3.44 -0.95 -3.36
CA GLU A 70 -3.38 -2.14 -2.52
C GLU A 70 -4.79 -2.59 -2.17
N SER A 71 -5.07 -3.86 -2.46
CA SER A 71 -6.23 -4.56 -1.91
C SER A 71 -5.81 -5.16 -0.59
N VAL A 72 -6.31 -4.61 0.51
CA VAL A 72 -5.88 -4.96 1.86
C VAL A 72 -7.04 -5.64 2.59
N ASN A 73 -6.73 -6.78 3.20
CA ASN A 73 -7.61 -7.48 4.13
C ASN A 73 -6.95 -7.44 5.52
N VAL A 74 -7.73 -7.09 6.54
CA VAL A 74 -7.27 -7.01 7.93
C VAL A 74 -8.24 -7.74 8.84
N GLU A 75 -7.71 -8.51 9.78
CA GLU A 75 -8.46 -9.10 10.90
C GLU A 75 -8.12 -8.31 12.17
N LEU A 76 -9.14 -7.94 12.94
CA LEU A 76 -8.99 -7.16 14.17
C LEU A 76 -9.12 -8.06 15.41
N GLU A 77 -8.46 -7.69 16.50
CA GLU A 77 -8.57 -8.40 17.79
C GLU A 77 -9.99 -8.43 18.37
N LYS A 78 -10.80 -7.42 18.02
CA LYS A 78 -12.19 -7.25 18.47
C LYS A 78 -13.04 -6.83 17.28
N ASP A 79 -14.28 -7.30 17.27
CA ASP A 79 -15.24 -6.86 16.26
C ASP A 79 -15.52 -5.36 16.39
N LEU A 80 -15.69 -4.69 15.25
CA LEU A 80 -16.04 -3.27 15.16
C LEU A 80 -17.06 -3.04 14.06
N ASP A 81 -17.94 -2.07 14.28
CA ASP A 81 -18.82 -1.61 13.22
C ASP A 81 -18.02 -0.94 12.10
N LEU A 82 -18.43 -1.19 10.85
CA LEU A 82 -17.80 -0.58 9.68
C LEU A 82 -17.80 0.96 9.75
N ALA A 83 -18.82 1.54 10.36
CA ALA A 83 -18.91 2.98 10.60
C ALA A 83 -17.81 3.49 11.54
N ALA A 84 -17.46 2.73 12.59
CA ALA A 84 -16.39 3.07 13.51
C ALA A 84 -15.02 2.99 12.82
N ILE A 85 -14.80 1.99 11.96
CA ILE A 85 -13.58 1.88 11.15
C ILE A 85 -13.45 3.08 10.21
N LYS A 86 -14.53 3.41 9.49
CA LYS A 86 -14.55 4.56 8.58
C LYS A 86 -14.29 5.88 9.30
N ASP A 87 -14.89 6.08 10.47
CA ASP A 87 -14.68 7.25 11.32
C ASP A 87 -13.21 7.36 11.79
N ALA A 88 -12.64 6.26 12.30
CA ALA A 88 -11.24 6.22 12.73
C ALA A 88 -10.28 6.56 11.59
N ILE A 89 -10.46 5.96 10.41
CA ILE A 89 -9.64 6.23 9.23
C ILE A 89 -9.80 7.70 8.77
N SER A 90 -11.03 8.23 8.77
CA SER A 90 -11.29 9.62 8.33
C SER A 90 -10.64 10.69 9.20
N LYS A 91 -10.36 10.36 10.47
CA LYS A 91 -9.70 11.25 11.42
C LYS A 91 -8.18 11.14 11.38
N PHE A 92 -7.63 10.15 10.69
CA PHE A 92 -6.19 9.93 10.64
C PHE A 92 -5.50 10.96 9.72
N PRO A 93 -4.51 11.75 10.21
CA PRO A 93 -3.86 12.77 9.40
C PRO A 93 -3.16 12.19 8.16
N GLY A 94 -3.39 12.82 7.00
CA GLY A 94 -2.81 12.39 5.72
C GLY A 94 -3.56 11.24 5.04
N VAL A 95 -4.72 10.84 5.57
CA VAL A 95 -5.63 9.87 4.94
C VAL A 95 -6.94 10.54 4.56
N GLN A 96 -7.45 10.22 3.36
CA GLN A 96 -8.72 10.71 2.85
C GLN A 96 -9.64 9.53 2.53
N ILE A 97 -10.89 9.61 3.00
CA ILE A 97 -11.92 8.64 2.64
C ILE A 97 -12.50 9.01 1.27
N GLN A 98 -12.41 8.08 0.33
CA GLN A 98 -13.10 8.12 -0.96
C GLN A 98 -13.91 6.84 -1.09
N ASP A 99 -15.08 6.80 -0.46
CA ASP A 99 -15.82 5.55 -0.25
C ASP A 99 -17.33 5.77 -0.33
N ASP A 100 -17.84 5.75 -1.56
CA ASP A 100 -19.27 5.72 -1.87
C ASP A 100 -19.51 4.86 -3.14
N PRO A 101 -19.54 3.53 -2.99
CA PRO A 101 -19.69 2.60 -4.11
C PRO A 101 -21.02 2.76 -4.88
N GLN A 102 -22.08 3.27 -4.23
CA GLN A 102 -23.38 3.48 -4.89
C GLN A 102 -23.30 4.55 -5.98
N ASN A 103 -22.41 5.53 -5.80
CA ASN A 103 -22.10 6.56 -6.78
C ASN A 103 -20.77 6.34 -7.50
N GLN A 104 -20.21 5.12 -7.44
CA GLN A 104 -18.94 4.73 -8.08
C GLN A 104 -17.72 5.56 -7.62
N ILE A 105 -17.73 6.00 -6.37
CA ILE A 105 -16.65 6.78 -5.77
C ILE A 105 -15.74 5.84 -4.98
N TYR A 106 -14.54 5.63 -5.52
CA TYR A 106 -13.45 4.87 -4.91
C TYR A 106 -12.11 5.37 -5.43
N PRO A 107 -11.01 5.22 -4.68
CA PRO A 107 -9.74 5.77 -5.11
C PRO A 107 -9.19 5.00 -6.31
N MET A 108 -8.57 5.74 -7.23
CA MET A 108 -7.93 5.18 -8.43
C MET A 108 -6.57 5.86 -8.63
N PRO A 109 -5.56 5.14 -9.14
CA PRO A 109 -4.19 5.65 -9.22
C PRO A 109 -4.06 6.92 -10.07
N ILE A 110 -4.84 7.04 -11.15
CA ILE A 110 -4.82 8.21 -12.02
C ILE A 110 -5.29 9.50 -11.32
N TYR A 111 -6.20 9.40 -10.34
CA TYR A 111 -6.75 10.56 -9.62
C TYR A 111 -6.02 10.86 -8.31
N THR A 112 -5.14 9.97 -7.87
CA THR A 112 -4.34 10.11 -6.64
C THR A 112 -2.88 10.44 -6.94
N SER A 113 -2.45 10.26 -8.20
CA SER A 113 -1.18 10.77 -8.69
C SER A 113 -1.06 12.27 -8.43
N ASP A 114 0.14 12.68 -8.04
CA ASP A 114 0.50 14.04 -7.63
C ASP A 114 -0.21 14.61 -6.40
N LYS A 115 -0.91 13.76 -5.64
CA LYS A 115 -1.46 14.14 -4.35
C LYS A 115 -0.55 13.72 -3.20
N ASN A 116 -0.70 14.41 -2.07
CA ASN A 116 0.10 14.20 -0.88
C ASN A 116 -0.52 13.17 0.08
N ASP A 117 -1.85 13.04 0.06
CA ASP A 117 -2.59 12.16 0.95
C ASP A 117 -2.71 10.74 0.38
N VAL A 118 -2.92 9.78 1.27
CA VAL A 118 -3.32 8.41 0.93
C VAL A 118 -4.85 8.34 0.92
N TYR A 119 -5.42 7.69 -0.08
CA TYR A 119 -6.86 7.57 -0.23
C TYR A 119 -7.31 6.15 0.07
N VAL A 120 -8.38 6.02 0.86
CA VAL A 120 -8.95 4.73 1.26
C VAL A 120 -10.41 4.66 0.84
N GLY A 121 -10.80 3.53 0.25
CA GLY A 121 -12.20 3.22 -0.05
C GLY A 121 -12.46 1.74 -0.14
N ARG A 122 -13.63 1.37 -0.68
CA ARG A 122 -14.10 -0.03 -0.77
C ARG A 122 -14.13 -0.73 0.59
N LEU A 123 -14.38 0.05 1.65
CA LEU A 123 -14.47 -0.45 3.02
C LEU A 123 -15.69 -1.35 3.15
N ARG A 124 -15.48 -2.59 3.58
CA ARG A 124 -16.55 -3.58 3.79
C ARG A 124 -16.09 -4.66 4.75
N ARG A 125 -17.05 -5.31 5.43
CA ARG A 125 -16.78 -6.55 6.17
C ARG A 125 -16.35 -7.65 5.19
N ASP A 126 -15.48 -8.52 5.68
CA ASP A 126 -15.25 -9.82 5.06
C ASP A 126 -16.40 -10.75 5.43
N GLU A 127 -17.01 -11.40 4.45
CA GLU A 127 -18.10 -12.36 4.70
C GLU A 127 -17.58 -13.79 4.94
N SER A 128 -16.27 -14.01 4.80
CA SER A 128 -15.62 -15.32 4.92
C SER A 128 -14.86 -15.54 6.24
N ALA A 129 -14.64 -14.47 7.02
CA ALA A 129 -13.89 -14.53 8.27
C ALA A 129 -14.44 -13.53 9.30
N ASP A 130 -14.34 -13.90 10.58
CA ASP A 130 -14.76 -13.05 11.69
C ASP A 130 -13.81 -11.86 11.87
N ASN A 131 -14.33 -10.75 12.42
CA ASN A 131 -13.58 -9.51 12.73
C ASN A 131 -12.73 -8.97 11.56
N SER A 132 -13.08 -9.34 10.33
CA SER A 132 -12.25 -9.11 9.15
C SER A 132 -12.88 -8.09 8.22
N PHE A 133 -12.02 -7.26 7.61
CA PHE A 133 -12.43 -6.14 6.78
C PHE A 133 -11.54 -6.01 5.56
N ASN A 134 -12.16 -5.60 4.46
CA ASN A 134 -11.48 -5.34 3.21
C ASN A 134 -11.46 -3.83 2.93
N MET A 135 -10.35 -3.35 2.38
CA MET A 135 -10.20 -1.97 1.94
C MET A 135 -9.33 -1.88 0.67
N TRP A 136 -9.45 -0.76 -0.02
CA TRP A 136 -8.66 -0.40 -1.19
C TRP A 136 -7.91 0.90 -0.89
N VAL A 137 -6.59 0.81 -0.87
CA VAL A 137 -5.69 1.90 -0.47
C VAL A 137 -4.91 2.36 -1.69
N VAL A 138 -4.83 3.68 -1.92
CA VAL A 138 -4.15 4.24 -3.09
C VAL A 138 -3.37 5.48 -2.70
N GLY A 139 -2.10 5.57 -3.09
CA GLY A 139 -1.24 6.70 -2.76
C GLY A 139 -0.08 6.89 -3.72
N ASP A 140 0.32 8.15 -3.92
CA ASP A 140 1.43 8.50 -4.80
C ASP A 140 2.77 7.99 -4.23
N GLN A 141 3.39 7.04 -4.93
CA GLN A 141 4.59 6.35 -4.47
C GLN A 141 5.83 7.24 -4.46
N ILE A 142 5.87 8.31 -5.29
CA ILE A 142 7.01 9.23 -5.35
C ILE A 142 6.87 10.33 -4.28
N ARG A 143 5.64 10.71 -3.91
CA ARG A 143 5.37 11.66 -2.83
C ARG A 143 5.28 10.96 -1.49
N LYS A 144 4.09 10.52 -1.06
CA LYS A 144 3.91 9.95 0.26
C LYS A 144 4.67 8.63 0.44
N GLY A 145 4.90 7.88 -0.63
CA GLY A 145 5.77 6.70 -0.61
C GLY A 145 7.27 6.99 -0.54
N ALA A 146 7.73 8.24 -0.75
CA ALA A 146 9.15 8.57 -0.75
C ALA A 146 9.48 10.01 -0.33
N ALA A 147 9.38 10.98 -1.25
CA ALA A 147 9.94 12.32 -1.07
C ALA A 147 9.22 13.13 0.03
N LEU A 148 7.89 13.11 0.05
CA LEU A 148 7.10 13.83 1.05
C LEU A 148 7.31 13.22 2.44
N ASN A 149 7.35 11.89 2.54
CA ASN A 149 7.57 11.22 3.82
C ASN A 149 8.94 11.57 4.40
N THR A 150 9.98 11.62 3.55
CA THR A 150 11.33 12.03 3.93
C THR A 150 11.35 13.47 4.46
N LEU A 151 10.68 14.39 3.76
CA LEU A 151 10.56 15.79 4.19
C LEU A 151 9.83 15.89 5.54
N GLN A 152 8.72 15.18 5.72
CA GLN A 152 7.94 15.19 6.96
C GLN A 152 8.72 14.63 8.16
N ILE A 153 9.59 13.65 7.93
CA ILE A 153 10.53 13.17 8.95
C ILE A 153 11.47 14.32 9.34
N ALA A 154 12.10 15.00 8.38
CA ALA A 154 12.99 16.13 8.68
C ALA A 154 12.28 17.28 9.41
N GLU A 155 11.05 17.64 8.99
CA GLU A 155 10.21 18.64 9.68
C GLU A 155 9.92 18.22 11.13
N THR A 156 9.66 16.93 11.36
CA THR A 156 9.45 16.38 12.70
C THR A 156 10.72 16.44 13.54
N MET A 157 11.89 16.13 12.96
CA MET A 157 13.18 16.23 13.65
C MET A 157 13.48 17.66 14.09
N ILE A 158 13.25 18.65 13.22
CA ILE A 158 13.42 20.08 13.52
C ILE A 158 12.45 20.51 14.63
N LYS A 159 11.17 20.13 14.52
CA LYS A 159 10.15 20.45 15.52
C LYS A 159 10.50 19.91 16.91
N ASN A 160 11.15 18.75 16.96
CA ASN A 160 11.59 18.11 18.20
C ASN A 160 13.00 18.53 18.66
N GLY A 161 13.72 19.35 17.87
CA GLY A 161 15.07 19.80 18.18
C GLY A 161 16.13 18.68 18.13
N TRP A 162 15.93 17.65 17.31
CA TRP A 162 16.93 16.60 17.09
C TRP A 162 18.04 17.01 16.12
N ILE A 163 17.75 18.02 15.29
CA ILE A 163 18.68 18.73 14.39
C ILE A 163 18.38 20.22 14.43
#